data_AF-A0A0H3A962-F1
#
_entry.id   AF-A0A0H3A962-F1
#
_cell.length_a   1.000
_cell.length_b   1.000
_cell.length_c   1.000
_cell.angle_alpha   90.00
_cell.angle_beta   90.00
_cell.angle_gamma   90.00
#
_symmetry.space_group_name_H-M   'P 1'
#
loop_
_entity.id
_entity.type
_entity.pdbx_description
1 polymer ?
#
loop_
_entity_poly.entity_id
_entity_poly.type
_entity_poly.pdbx_seq_one_letter_code
_entity_poly.pdbx_strand_id
1 'polypeptide(L)'
;MSEFDEFDDFDFSLPTTHGARQAYRALVQGVAAVVPSHGLYAVRDISALGLALLAPCDAFVDGEHFRLDLFVDGEPYIEGLLAHVVRRCDAGLVACSFDGPNRAQEEHLDKLVLEVQKRQIAERKAAEQRNEESKETTRDIGADERS
;
A
#
# COMPACT_ATOMS: atom_id res chain seq x y z
N MET A 1 -46.14 -18.75 31.06
CA MET A 1 -45.56 -19.50 29.93
C MET A 1 -44.72 -18.51 29.17
N SER A 2 -43.44 -18.86 29.06
CA SER A 2 -42.31 -18.09 28.53
C SER A 2 -42.38 -17.95 27.02
N GLU A 3 -42.30 -16.71 26.52
CA GLU A 3 -41.82 -16.41 25.18
C GLU A 3 -40.59 -15.51 25.33
N PHE A 4 -39.56 -15.86 24.56
CA PHE A 4 -38.15 -15.59 24.79
C PHE A 4 -37.80 -14.13 24.49
N ASP A 5 -37.17 -13.47 25.46
CA ASP A 5 -36.40 -12.25 25.27
C ASP A 5 -35.02 -12.67 24.72
N GLU A 6 -34.87 -12.66 23.40
CA GLU A 6 -33.65 -13.06 22.70
C GLU A 6 -32.92 -11.82 22.20
N PHE A 7 -32.26 -11.04 23.08
CA PHE A 7 -31.18 -10.11 22.71
C PHE A 7 -30.31 -9.75 23.92
N ASP A 8 -29.64 -10.73 24.51
CA ASP A 8 -28.57 -10.47 25.48
C ASP A 8 -27.40 -11.43 25.23
N ASP A 9 -26.58 -11.10 24.23
CA ASP A 9 -25.14 -11.37 24.28
C ASP A 9 -24.40 -10.57 23.18
N PHE A 10 -24.32 -9.25 23.32
CA PHE A 10 -23.36 -8.45 22.55
C PHE A 10 -22.19 -8.12 23.49
N ASP A 11 -21.21 -9.02 23.55
CA ASP A 11 -19.96 -8.79 24.27
C ASP A 11 -19.12 -7.74 23.52
N PHE A 12 -19.33 -6.46 23.86
CA PHE A 12 -18.56 -5.36 23.32
C PHE A 12 -17.28 -5.17 24.15
N SER A 13 -16.17 -5.74 23.70
CA SER A 13 -14.85 -5.39 24.23
C SER A 13 -14.34 -4.09 23.61
N LEU A 14 -14.09 -3.08 24.43
CA LEU A 14 -13.40 -1.86 24.03
C LEU A 14 -11.89 -2.17 23.83
N PRO A 15 -11.31 -2.07 22.62
CA PRO A 15 -9.88 -2.22 22.46
C PRO A 15 -9.18 -1.02 23.11
N THR A 16 -8.59 -1.25 24.28
CA THR A 16 -7.76 -0.30 25.02
C THR A 16 -6.39 -0.18 24.38
N THR A 17 -6.31 0.17 23.10
CA THR A 17 -5.07 0.61 22.46
C THR A 17 -5.38 1.59 21.36
N HIS A 18 -4.90 2.81 21.53
CA HIS A 18 -4.87 3.89 20.55
C HIS A 18 -4.71 3.35 19.10
N GLY A 19 -5.80 3.39 18.31
CA GLY A 19 -5.82 3.34 16.84
C GLY A 19 -4.72 2.56 16.12
N ALA A 20 -4.43 1.33 16.54
CA ALA A 20 -3.45 0.50 15.86
C ALA A 20 -4.02 0.05 14.51
N ARG A 21 -3.34 0.40 13.43
CA ARG A 21 -3.72 0.07 12.05
C ARG A 21 -3.84 -1.45 11.92
N GLN A 22 -4.98 -1.95 11.43
CA GLN A 22 -5.27 -3.38 11.30
C GLN A 22 -4.35 -4.16 10.35
N ALA A 23 -3.63 -3.47 9.45
CA ALA A 23 -2.68 -4.11 8.54
C ALA A 23 -1.44 -3.24 8.31
N TYR A 24 -0.30 -3.89 8.12
CA TYR A 24 0.96 -3.25 7.75
C TYR A 24 0.85 -2.63 6.35
N ARG A 25 1.24 -1.35 6.21
CA ARG A 25 1.23 -0.62 4.94
C ARG A 25 2.64 -0.49 4.40
N ALA A 26 2.89 -1.08 3.24
CA ALA A 26 4.17 -0.96 2.57
C ALA A 26 4.08 0.14 1.50
N LEU A 27 4.96 1.14 1.56
CA LEU A 27 5.14 2.11 0.48
C LEU A 27 5.67 1.37 -0.76
N VAL A 28 4.96 1.46 -1.87
CA VAL A 28 5.29 0.71 -3.08
C VAL A 28 5.89 1.66 -4.11
N GLN A 29 7.01 1.26 -4.70
CA GLN A 29 7.53 1.87 -5.93
C GLN A 29 7.48 0.81 -7.02
N GLY A 30 6.97 1.17 -8.21
CA GLY A 30 6.84 0.24 -9.33
C GLY A 30 5.56 -0.62 -9.35
N VAL A 31 4.58 -0.32 -8.48
CA VAL A 31 3.24 -0.93 -8.54
C VAL A 31 2.25 0.06 -9.14
N ALA A 32 1.52 -0.39 -10.16
CA ALA A 32 0.48 0.36 -10.83
C ALA A 32 -0.86 -0.34 -10.65
N ALA A 33 -1.93 0.42 -10.47
CA ALA A 33 -3.30 -0.06 -10.48
C ALA A 33 -3.97 0.41 -11.78
N VAL A 34 -4.46 -0.53 -12.57
CA VAL A 34 -5.28 -0.26 -13.74
C VAL A 34 -6.73 -0.38 -13.34
N VAL A 35 -7.47 0.72 -13.49
CA VAL A 35 -8.91 0.75 -13.31
C VAL A 35 -9.53 0.86 -14.69
N PRO A 36 -10.23 -0.18 -15.20
CA PRO A 36 -10.77 -0.16 -16.56
C PRO A 36 -11.63 1.07 -16.88
N SER A 37 -12.32 1.62 -15.88
CA SER A 37 -13.18 2.80 -16.02
C SER A 37 -12.44 4.14 -15.99
N HIS A 38 -11.24 4.19 -15.38
CA HIS A 38 -10.57 5.45 -15.01
C HIS A 38 -9.14 5.58 -15.53
N GLY A 39 -8.48 4.48 -15.91
CA GLY A 39 -7.11 4.45 -16.42
C GLY A 39 -6.08 3.85 -15.46
N LEU A 40 -4.80 4.12 -15.70
CA LEU A 40 -3.68 3.59 -14.92
C LEU A 40 -3.19 4.63 -13.90
N TYR A 41 -3.05 4.19 -12.66
CA TYR A 41 -2.64 5.02 -11.52
C TYR A 41 -1.48 4.39 -10.76
N ALA A 42 -0.57 5.21 -10.26
CA ALA A 42 0.53 4.71 -9.42
C ALA A 42 0.03 4.43 -7.99
N VAL A 43 0.46 3.31 -7.41
CA VAL A 43 0.11 2.95 -6.02
C VAL A 43 1.16 3.52 -5.09
N ARG A 44 0.75 4.36 -4.13
CA ARG A 44 1.63 4.93 -3.10
C ARG A 44 1.92 3.94 -1.99
N ASP A 45 0.88 3.33 -1.43
CA ASP A 45 0.98 2.32 -0.39
C ASP A 45 -0.04 1.22 -0.58
N ILE A 46 0.32 0.00 -0.18
CA ILE A 46 -0.53 -1.19 -0.25
C ILE A 46 -0.48 -1.97 1.06
N SER A 47 -1.60 -2.60 1.38
CA SER A 47 -1.80 -3.51 2.51
C SER A 47 -2.75 -4.63 2.10
N ALA A 48 -2.87 -5.66 2.94
CA ALA A 48 -3.83 -6.75 2.72
C ALA A 48 -5.30 -6.29 2.64
N LEU A 49 -5.64 -5.15 3.28
CA LEU A 49 -7.01 -4.65 3.38
C LEU A 49 -7.34 -3.55 2.36
N GLY A 50 -6.33 -2.94 1.74
CA GLY A 50 -6.54 -1.80 0.86
C GLY A 50 -5.26 -1.15 0.37
N LEU A 51 -5.41 -0.12 -0.45
CA LEU A 51 -4.32 0.58 -1.11
C LEU A 51 -4.59 2.09 -1.19
N ALA A 52 -3.54 2.87 -1.45
CA ALA A 52 -3.62 4.29 -1.73
C ALA A 52 -3.14 4.57 -3.16
N LEU A 53 -4.00 5.17 -3.98
CA LEU A 53 -3.69 5.58 -5.35
C LEU A 53 -3.22 7.04 -5.41
N LEU A 54 -2.26 7.29 -6.27
CA LEU A 54 -1.90 8.62 -6.74
C LEU A 54 -2.78 8.93 -7.96
N ALA A 55 -3.90 9.57 -7.70
CA ALA A 55 -4.90 9.93 -8.69
C ALA A 55 -5.43 11.34 -8.39
N PRO A 56 -5.76 12.13 -9.42
CA PRO A 56 -6.36 13.44 -9.20
C PRO A 56 -7.76 13.25 -8.55
N CYS A 57 -8.14 14.18 -7.68
CA CYS A 57 -9.30 14.01 -6.78
C CYS A 57 -10.65 13.97 -7.52
N ASP A 58 -10.68 14.37 -8.78
CA ASP A 58 -11.82 14.34 -9.69
C ASP A 58 -11.96 13.01 -10.44
N ALA A 59 -10.95 12.15 -10.41
CA ALA A 59 -10.98 10.84 -11.07
C ALA A 59 -11.87 9.82 -10.34
N PHE A 60 -12.20 10.04 -9.06
CA PHE A 60 -13.00 9.10 -8.27
C PHE A 60 -14.03 9.82 -7.41
N VAL A 61 -15.10 9.10 -7.05
CA VAL A 61 -16.12 9.57 -6.10
C VAL A 61 -16.01 8.82 -4.77
N ASP A 62 -16.24 9.50 -3.64
CA ASP A 62 -16.23 8.86 -2.32
C ASP A 62 -17.34 7.78 -2.23
N GLY A 63 -16.99 6.58 -1.78
CA GLY A 63 -17.90 5.43 -1.74
C GLY A 63 -18.14 4.71 -3.07
N GLU A 64 -17.47 5.14 -4.16
CA GLU A 64 -17.56 4.45 -5.44
C GLU A 64 -16.90 3.07 -5.37
N HIS A 65 -17.62 2.05 -5.84
CA HIS A 65 -17.09 0.69 -6.01
C HIS A 65 -16.59 0.50 -7.44
N PHE A 66 -15.40 -0.06 -7.59
CA PHE A 66 -14.80 -0.32 -8.89
C PHE A 66 -13.95 -1.59 -8.85
N ARG A 67 -13.63 -2.10 -10.04
CA ARG A 67 -12.65 -3.17 -10.21
C ARG A 67 -11.32 -2.57 -10.63
N LEU A 68 -10.25 -3.14 -10.10
CA LEU A 68 -8.89 -2.76 -10.45
C LEU A 68 -8.01 -3.99 -10.62
N ASP A 69 -7.02 -3.84 -11.48
CA ASP A 69 -5.97 -4.83 -11.73
C ASP A 69 -4.65 -4.24 -11.23
N LEU A 70 -3.89 -5.02 -10.46
CA LEU A 70 -2.58 -4.64 -9.93
C LEU A 70 -1.48 -5.18 -10.83
N PHE A 71 -0.60 -4.28 -11.25
CA PHE A 71 0.58 -4.56 -12.05
C PHE A 71 1.83 -4.29 -11.22
N VAL A 72 2.81 -5.19 -11.30
CA VAL A 72 4.10 -5.10 -10.60
C VAL A 72 5.20 -5.14 -11.65
N ASP A 73 6.04 -4.11 -11.69
CA ASP A 73 7.12 -3.97 -12.68
C ASP A 73 6.63 -4.11 -14.15
N GLY A 74 5.36 -3.78 -14.42
CA GLY A 74 4.75 -3.81 -15.75
C GLY A 74 4.01 -5.11 -16.09
N GLU A 75 4.08 -6.14 -15.24
CA GLU A 75 3.38 -7.41 -15.43
C GLU A 75 2.11 -7.48 -14.57
N PRO A 76 0.99 -8.02 -15.07
CA PRO A 76 -0.23 -8.21 -14.29
C PRO A 76 0.02 -9.22 -13.15
N TYR A 77 -0.28 -8.83 -11.92
CA TYR A 77 -0.05 -9.65 -10.73
C TYR A 77 -1.37 -10.13 -10.10
N ILE A 78 -2.34 -9.24 -9.94
CA ILE A 78 -3.69 -9.57 -9.46
C ILE A 78 -4.70 -8.87 -10.35
N GLU A 79 -5.65 -9.63 -10.89
CA GLU A 79 -6.71 -9.11 -11.75
C GLU A 79 -8.07 -9.21 -11.05
N GLY A 80 -8.98 -8.31 -11.42
CA GLY A 80 -10.38 -8.32 -11.00
C GLY A 80 -10.59 -8.03 -9.51
N LEU A 81 -9.73 -7.22 -8.90
CA LEU A 81 -9.84 -6.89 -7.49
C LEU A 81 -10.95 -5.85 -7.29
N LEU A 82 -11.95 -6.19 -6.48
CA LEU A 82 -13.02 -5.27 -6.11
C LEU A 82 -12.54 -4.34 -4.99
N ALA A 83 -12.72 -3.04 -5.18
CA ALA A 83 -12.37 -2.03 -4.20
C ALA A 83 -13.39 -0.90 -4.19
N HIS A 84 -13.46 -0.19 -3.06
CA HIS A 84 -14.21 1.05 -2.95
C HIS A 84 -13.35 2.20 -2.43
N VAL A 85 -13.73 3.42 -2.79
CA VAL A 85 -13.10 4.64 -2.29
C VAL A 85 -13.57 4.89 -0.86
N VAL A 86 -12.64 4.85 0.10
CA VAL A 86 -12.90 5.19 1.50
C VAL A 86 -12.87 6.69 1.70
N ARG A 87 -11.90 7.37 1.09
CA ARG A 87 -11.77 8.83 1.13
C ARG A 87 -10.85 9.35 0.04
N ARG A 88 -11.13 10.56 -0.42
CA ARG A 88 -10.21 11.37 -1.22
C ARG A 88 -9.48 12.38 -0.34
N CYS A 89 -8.21 12.60 -0.65
CA CYS A 89 -7.37 13.59 -0.01
C CYS A 89 -6.94 14.61 -1.07
N ASP A 90 -6.98 15.90 -0.73
CA ASP A 90 -6.73 17.03 -1.65
C ASP A 90 -5.33 17.05 -2.30
N ALA A 91 -4.41 16.23 -1.80
CA ALA A 91 -3.05 16.09 -2.33
C ALA A 91 -2.94 15.07 -3.49
N GLY A 92 -4.03 14.81 -4.23
CA GLY A 92 -4.03 13.83 -5.32
C GLY A 92 -3.86 12.39 -4.83
N LEU A 93 -4.50 12.08 -3.70
CA LEU A 93 -4.43 10.77 -3.07
C LEU A 93 -5.82 10.23 -2.83
N VAL A 94 -6.06 9.01 -3.29
CA VAL A 94 -7.33 8.32 -3.10
C VAL A 94 -7.07 7.07 -2.27
N ALA A 95 -7.70 7.00 -1.10
CA ALA A 95 -7.60 5.84 -0.23
C ALA A 95 -8.72 4.86 -0.56
N CYS A 96 -8.33 3.63 -0.89
CA CYS A 96 -9.24 2.57 -1.31
C CYS A 96 -9.15 1.37 -0.35
N SER A 97 -10.27 0.70 -0.13
CA SER A 97 -10.35 -0.55 0.62
C SER A 97 -10.85 -1.66 -0.30
N PHE A 98 -10.38 -2.88 -0.08
CA PHE A 98 -10.85 -4.02 -0.87
C PHE A 98 -12.18 -4.55 -0.35
N ASP A 99 -13.08 -4.88 -1.26
CA ASP A 99 -14.39 -5.45 -0.96
C ASP A 99 -14.35 -6.97 -1.10
N GLY A 100 -13.96 -7.64 -0.03
CA GLY A 100 -13.99 -9.11 0.05
C GLY A 100 -13.18 -9.81 -1.03
N PRO A 101 -11.84 -9.60 -1.08
CA PRO A 101 -10.99 -10.37 -1.98
C PRO A 101 -11.19 -11.87 -1.76
N ASN A 102 -11.16 -12.66 -2.83
CA ASN A 102 -11.19 -14.11 -2.70
C ASN A 102 -9.90 -14.60 -2.01
N ARG A 103 -9.93 -15.77 -1.37
CA ARG A 103 -8.77 -16.32 -0.65
C ARG A 103 -7.47 -16.35 -1.46
N ALA A 104 -7.55 -16.65 -2.77
CA ALA A 104 -6.38 -16.61 -3.66
C ALA A 104 -5.84 -15.17 -3.86
N GLN A 105 -6.73 -14.18 -3.95
CA GLN A 105 -6.36 -12.77 -4.05
C GLN A 105 -5.77 -12.27 -2.73
N GLU A 106 -6.31 -12.69 -1.58
CA GLU A 106 -5.74 -12.40 -0.26
C GLU A 106 -4.32 -12.98 -0.13
N GLU A 107 -4.12 -14.25 -0.47
CA GLU A 107 -2.80 -14.90 -0.47
C GLU A 107 -1.81 -14.17 -1.40
N HIS A 108 -2.26 -13.71 -2.57
CA HIS A 108 -1.45 -12.92 -3.49
C HIS A 108 -1.16 -11.52 -2.94
N LEU A 109 -2.12 -10.84 -2.31
CA LEU A 109 -1.91 -9.54 -1.67
C LEU A 109 -0.89 -9.63 -0.54
N ASP A 110 -1.00 -10.65 0.32
CA ASP A 110 -0.03 -10.88 1.39
C ASP A 110 1.37 -11.15 0.83
N LYS A 111 1.46 -11.97 -0.22
CA LYS A 111 2.73 -12.25 -0.89
C LYS A 111 3.32 -10.97 -1.50
N LEU A 112 2.51 -10.16 -2.17
CA LEU A 112 2.94 -8.88 -2.74
C LEU A 112 3.45 -7.94 -1.65
N VAL A 113 2.73 -7.81 -0.55
CA VAL A 113 3.13 -6.99 0.59
C VAL A 113 4.47 -7.47 1.16
N LEU A 114 4.70 -8.77 1.25
CA LEU A 114 5.98 -9.35 1.69
C LEU A 114 7.12 -9.10 0.69
N GLU A 115 6.87 -9.23 -0.61
CA GLU A 115 7.87 -8.98 -1.67
C GLU A 115 8.28 -7.51 -1.68
N VAL A 116 7.32 -6.59 -1.55
CA VAL A 116 7.56 -5.15 -1.42
C VAL A 116 8.40 -4.85 -0.17
N GLN A 117 8.07 -5.45 0.98
CA GLN A 117 8.86 -5.29 2.20
C GLN A 117 10.32 -5.72 2.02
N LYS A 118 10.55 -6.86 1.37
CA LYS A 118 11.92 -7.35 1.08
C LYS A 118 12.68 -6.37 0.18
N ARG A 119 12.03 -5.83 -0.85
CA ARG A 119 12.64 -4.86 -1.78
C ARG A 119 13.02 -3.55 -1.08
N GLN A 120 12.18 -3.02 -0.20
CA GLN A 120 12.51 -1.83 0.59
C GLN A 120 13.75 -2.02 1.48
N ILE A 121 13.92 -3.22 2.07
CA ILE A 121 15.10 -3.53 2.89
C ILE A 121 16.36 -3.57 2.00
N ALA A 122 16.26 -4.13 0.80
CA ALA A 122 17.37 -4.16 -0.16
C ALA A 122 17.77 -2.74 -0.62
N GLU A 123 16.79 -1.89 -0.93
CA GLU A 123 17.03 -0.51 -1.35
C GLU A 123 17.63 0.36 -0.25
N ARG A 124 17.20 0.19 1.02
CA ARG A 124 17.82 0.86 2.17
C ARG A 124 19.28 0.44 2.35
N LYS A 125 19.59 -0.85 2.29
CA LYS A 125 20.97 -1.35 2.38
C LYS A 125 21.85 -0.84 1.23
N ALA A 126 21.31 -0.75 0.02
CA ALA A 126 22.05 -0.22 -1.13
C ALA A 126 22.26 1.31 -1.07
N ALA A 127 21.32 2.05 -0.48
CA ALA A 127 21.48 3.49 -0.25
C ALA A 127 22.55 3.80 0.80
N GLU A 128 22.66 2.98 1.86
CA GLU A 128 23.73 3.10 2.86
C GLU A 128 25.11 2.87 2.25
N GLN A 129 25.28 1.86 1.38
CA GLN A 129 26.56 1.58 0.73
C GLN A 129 27.01 2.71 -0.22
N ARG A 130 26.08 3.30 -0.99
CA ARG A 130 26.40 4.44 -1.89
C ARG A 130 26.80 5.71 -1.16
N ASN A 131 26.31 5.91 0.06
CA ASN A 131 26.66 7.07 0.87
C ASN A 131 28.04 6.93 1.54
N GLU A 132 28.51 5.70 1.75
CA GLU A 132 29.86 5.41 2.27
C GLU A 132 30.93 5.63 1.18
N GLU A 133 30.70 5.16 -0.06
CA GLU A 133 31.64 5.34 -1.19
C GLU A 133 31.83 6.83 -1.60
N SER A 134 30.78 7.65 -1.49
CA SER A 134 30.86 9.08 -1.81
C SER A 134 31.73 9.88 -0.81
N LYS A 135 31.90 9.39 0.42
CA LYS A 135 32.76 10.02 1.44
C LYS A 135 34.23 9.66 1.29
N GLU A 136 34.53 8.49 0.71
CA GLU A 136 35.90 8.04 0.49
C GLU A 136 36.54 8.74 -0.71
N THR A 137 35.77 8.95 -1.79
CA THR A 137 36.25 9.62 -3.02
C THR A 137 36.63 11.09 -2.82
N THR A 138 36.06 11.80 -1.82
CA THR A 138 36.41 13.21 -1.55
C THR A 138 37.71 13.37 -0.75
N ARG A 139 38.21 12.31 -0.08
CA ARG A 139 39.45 12.39 0.71
C ARG A 139 40.73 12.26 -0.10
N ASP A 140 40.68 11.61 -1.27
CA ASP A 140 41.88 11.37 -2.10
C ASP A 140 42.24 12.53 -3.04
N ILE A 141 41.31 13.46 -3.32
CA ILE A 141 41.56 14.58 -4.25
C ILE A 141 42.26 15.77 -3.55
N GLY A 142 42.39 15.75 -2.22
CA GLY A 142 42.95 16.86 -1.43
C GLY A 142 44.43 16.76 -1.08
N ALA A 143 45.15 15.73 -1.54
CA ALA A 143 46.51 15.44 -1.05
C ALA A 143 47.67 15.80 -2.02
N ASP A 144 47.40 16.40 -3.19
CA ASP A 144 48.43 16.61 -4.22
C ASP A 144 48.58 18.05 -4.73
N GLU A 145 48.41 19.04 -3.85
CA GLU A 145 48.84 20.42 -4.15
C GLU A 145 49.45 21.09 -2.90
N ARG A 146 50.75 20.84 -2.68
CA ARG A 146 51.74 21.78 -2.10
C ARG A 146 53.08 21.04 -1.90
N SER A 147 53.84 20.95 -2.99
CA SER A 147 55.31 20.89 -2.94
C SER A 147 55.88 22.21 -3.44
#